data_AF-A0A6L8H3X3-F1
#
_entry.id   AF-A0A6L8H3X3-F1
#
_cell.length_a   1.000
_cell.length_b   1.000
_cell.length_c   1.000
_cell.angle_alpha   90.00
_cell.angle_beta   90.00
_cell.angle_gamma   90.00
#
_symmetry.space_group_name_H-M   'P 1'
#
loop_
_entity.id
_entity.type
_entity.pdbx_description
1 polymer ?
#
loop_
_entity_poly.entity_id
_entity_poly.type
_entity_poly.pdbx_seq_one_letter_code
_entity_poly.pdbx_strand_id
1 'polypeptide(L)'
;MDIQALHDVVHNSRDARRQQTLPKLSPAERDTLIKKFHPDHREAAYRPVAFGPNEGDLTVRELASVLEGDSVVPDDLSLTPHYEADVLVVGGGGAGCAAALHAHGQGAKVLLATKLRLGDSNSVMAQGGMQIAVAPNDSPVQHFLDTLKGGHMKNDHELLKTMVEEGPSIAKWLLELGVLFDRDDDGNLHVKKGGGSTKARLLTCSDYTGLEIMRVLKDEVLNRKIQLLEFAAAVELLSDEQGACTGAVFQDLDNKRFLVVAAKTVILATGGIGRLHIQGFPTSNHYGATGDGLALAYRIGAPLVQIDTFQYHPSGGVYPEQLVGQLVTEGIRSEGGHLVNGRGERFVNELDTRDVVSSSIIRECEEGRGVRMPTGRVGVWLDTPLLEVEQGEGTLDKHFPAMVRQYARYGVDIRKDPVLIYP
;
A
#
# COMPACT_ATOMS: atom_id res chain seq x y z
N MET A 1 -0.06 -1.77 33.71
CA MET A 1 -1.16 -1.25 32.87
C MET A 1 -2.07 -2.41 32.59
N ASP A 2 -3.35 -2.29 32.94
CA ASP A 2 -4.34 -3.32 32.70
C ASP A 2 -5.02 -3.05 31.35
N ILE A 3 -4.80 -3.95 30.38
CA ILE A 3 -5.37 -3.80 29.03
C ILE A 3 -6.89 -3.91 29.06
N GLN A 4 -7.44 -4.73 29.97
CA GLN A 4 -8.88 -4.90 30.12
C GLN A 4 -9.53 -3.59 30.56
N ALA A 5 -8.94 -2.91 31.55
CA ALA A 5 -9.41 -1.61 31.99
C ALA A 5 -9.42 -0.56 30.86
N LEU A 6 -8.49 -0.66 29.89
CA LEU A 6 -8.48 0.22 28.72
C LEU A 6 -9.56 -0.17 27.69
N HIS A 7 -9.84 -1.46 27.51
CA HIS A 7 -10.95 -1.93 26.67
C HIS A 7 -12.30 -1.50 27.24
N ASP A 8 -12.46 -1.58 28.57
CA ASP A 8 -13.69 -1.20 29.27
C ASP A 8 -14.06 0.26 29.02
N VAL A 9 -13.09 1.17 28.84
CA VAL A 9 -13.35 2.56 28.45
C VAL A 9 -14.10 2.64 27.12
N VAL A 10 -13.71 1.82 26.14
CA VAL A 10 -14.36 1.77 24.82
C VAL A 10 -15.74 1.12 24.93
N HIS A 11 -15.85 0.03 25.68
CA HIS A 11 -17.12 -0.67 25.89
C HIS A 11 -18.16 0.21 26.58
N ASN A 12 -17.78 0.87 27.67
CA ASN A 12 -18.68 1.70 28.47
C ASN A 12 -19.16 2.94 27.71
N SER A 13 -18.37 3.47 26.77
CA SER A 13 -18.77 4.64 25.96
C SER A 13 -19.55 4.28 24.68
N ARG A 14 -19.71 3.00 24.36
CA ARG A 14 -20.21 2.55 23.05
C ARG A 14 -21.61 3.05 22.75
N ASP A 15 -22.56 2.89 23.66
CA ASP A 15 -23.95 3.28 23.41
C ASP A 15 -24.12 4.78 23.19
N ALA A 16 -23.35 5.61 23.91
CA ALA A 16 -23.32 7.04 23.69
C ALA A 16 -22.73 7.39 22.31
N ARG A 17 -21.64 6.73 21.89
CA ARG A 17 -20.99 6.95 20.59
C ARG A 17 -21.85 6.52 19.41
N ARG A 18 -22.66 5.46 19.55
CA ARG A 18 -23.56 4.94 18.51
C ARG A 18 -24.61 5.95 18.07
N GLN A 19 -25.00 6.85 18.97
CA GLN A 19 -25.98 7.91 18.68
C GLN A 19 -25.35 9.15 18.03
N GLN A 20 -24.02 9.20 17.92
CA GLN A 20 -23.30 10.35 17.36
C GLN A 20 -23.20 10.25 15.84
N THR A 21 -23.37 11.40 15.17
CA THR A 21 -22.98 11.58 13.78
C THR A 21 -21.92 12.66 13.71
N LEU A 22 -20.71 12.29 13.26
CA LEU A 22 -19.63 13.25 13.06
C LEU A 22 -19.61 13.67 11.59
N PRO A 23 -19.84 14.97 11.27
CA PRO A 23 -19.72 15.44 9.90
C PRO A 23 -18.27 15.37 9.43
N LYS A 24 -18.07 15.38 8.11
CA LYS A 24 -16.73 15.61 7.54
C LYS A 24 -16.28 17.04 7.87
N LEU A 25 -14.97 17.21 8.02
CA LEU A 25 -14.41 18.55 8.26
C LEU A 25 -14.68 19.46 7.05
N SER A 26 -14.89 20.75 7.32
CA SER A 26 -14.85 21.75 6.24
C SER A 26 -13.44 21.79 5.63
N PRO A 27 -13.29 22.24 4.37
CA PRO A 27 -11.97 22.35 3.74
C PRO A 27 -10.96 23.13 4.57
N ALA A 28 -11.35 24.23 5.21
CA ALA A 28 -10.45 25.05 6.03
C ALA A 28 -9.99 24.35 7.32
N GLU A 29 -10.91 23.67 8.02
CA GLU A 29 -10.57 22.88 9.22
C GLU A 29 -9.64 21.71 8.86
N ARG A 30 -9.93 21.06 7.73
CA ARG A 30 -9.14 19.95 7.19
C ARG A 30 -7.71 20.39 6.88
N ASP A 31 -7.55 21.48 6.14
CA ASP A 31 -6.23 21.97 5.75
C ASP A 31 -5.43 22.44 6.98
N THR A 32 -6.11 23.05 7.97
CA THR A 32 -5.50 23.42 9.26
C THR A 32 -5.02 22.20 10.04
N LEU A 33 -5.84 21.14 10.11
CA LEU A 33 -5.49 19.89 10.78
C LEU A 33 -4.28 19.22 10.12
N ILE A 34 -4.33 19.04 8.79
CA ILE A 34 -3.28 18.38 8.01
C ILE A 34 -1.97 19.16 8.16
N LYS A 35 -1.99 20.48 7.96
CA LYS A 35 -0.78 21.31 8.07
C LYS A 35 -0.12 21.21 9.45
N LYS A 36 -0.91 21.04 10.51
CA LYS A 36 -0.40 20.99 11.88
C LYS A 36 0.11 19.60 12.29
N PHE A 37 -0.56 18.52 11.85
CA PHE A 37 -0.33 17.18 12.40
C PHE A 37 0.10 16.13 11.39
N HIS A 38 -0.12 16.31 10.08
CA HIS A 38 0.29 15.32 9.10
C HIS A 38 1.83 15.26 8.98
N PRO A 39 2.45 14.07 8.93
CA PRO A 39 3.90 13.97 8.91
C PRO A 39 4.57 14.64 7.70
N ASP A 40 3.87 14.77 6.57
CA ASP A 40 4.40 15.46 5.39
C ASP A 40 4.68 16.97 5.62
N HIS A 41 4.12 17.56 6.68
CA HIS A 41 4.35 18.97 7.02
C HIS A 41 5.40 19.17 8.13
N ARG A 42 6.10 18.10 8.54
CA ARG A 42 7.20 18.18 9.51
C ARG A 42 8.48 18.61 8.79
N GLU A 43 8.68 19.92 8.62
CA GLU A 43 9.82 20.50 7.86
C GLU A 43 11.18 19.89 8.22
N ALA A 44 11.41 19.58 9.50
CA ALA A 44 12.67 18.99 9.97
C ALA A 44 12.97 17.59 9.37
N ALA A 45 11.96 16.86 8.91
CA ALA A 45 12.09 15.55 8.26
C ALA A 45 12.59 15.64 6.82
N TYR A 46 12.53 16.83 6.21
CA TYR A 46 12.83 17.05 4.80
C TYR A 46 14.19 17.73 4.62
N ARG A 47 14.82 17.47 3.47
CA ARG A 47 16.03 18.16 3.00
C ARG A 47 16.08 18.13 1.47
N PRO A 48 16.83 19.05 0.83
CA PRO A 48 17.09 18.95 -0.60
C PRO A 48 17.95 17.72 -0.93
N VAL A 49 17.73 17.15 -2.11
CA VAL A 49 18.65 16.17 -2.71
C VAL A 49 19.91 16.90 -3.18
N ALA A 50 21.08 16.32 -2.89
CA ALA A 50 22.37 17.00 -3.00
C ALA A 50 22.93 17.07 -4.43
N PHE A 51 22.65 16.09 -5.28
CA PHE A 51 23.17 15.98 -6.65
C PHE A 51 22.32 15.01 -7.44
N GLY A 52 22.33 15.11 -8.77
CA GLY A 52 21.63 14.18 -9.67
C GLY A 52 20.39 14.81 -10.33
N PRO A 53 19.52 14.03 -10.99
CA PRO A 53 18.42 14.56 -11.80
C PRO A 53 17.34 15.31 -11.00
N ASN A 54 17.33 15.18 -9.67
CA ASN A 54 16.44 15.92 -8.76
C ASN A 54 17.21 16.84 -7.79
N GLU A 55 18.42 17.28 -8.14
CA GLU A 55 19.19 18.21 -7.29
C GLU A 55 18.35 19.42 -6.88
N GLY A 56 18.30 19.71 -5.57
CA GLY A 56 17.52 20.81 -5.00
C GLY A 56 16.06 20.48 -4.66
N ASP A 57 15.49 19.39 -5.20
CA ASP A 57 14.14 18.96 -4.83
C ASP A 57 14.10 18.50 -3.36
N LEU A 58 13.02 18.83 -2.65
CA LEU A 58 12.83 18.41 -1.26
C LEU A 58 12.29 16.98 -1.19
N THR A 59 12.88 16.17 -0.30
CA THR A 59 12.34 14.85 0.07
C THR A 59 12.70 14.53 1.53
N VAL A 60 12.13 13.46 2.07
CA VAL A 60 12.49 12.95 3.40
C VAL A 60 13.93 12.47 3.43
N ARG A 61 14.59 12.68 4.57
CA ARG A 61 16.02 12.37 4.76
C ARG A 61 16.38 10.94 4.36
N GLU A 62 15.50 9.99 4.64
CA GLU A 62 15.68 8.57 4.36
C GLU A 62 15.74 8.31 2.85
N LEU A 63 14.80 8.87 2.07
CA LEU A 63 14.80 8.71 0.61
C LEU A 63 15.99 9.43 -0.01
N ALA A 64 16.27 10.67 0.39
CA ALA A 64 17.44 11.38 -0.13
C ALA A 64 18.75 10.60 0.08
N SER A 65 18.90 9.94 1.24
CA SER A 65 20.08 9.12 1.52
C SER A 65 20.17 7.87 0.65
N VAL A 66 19.03 7.31 0.23
CA VAL A 66 18.98 6.19 -0.72
C VAL A 66 19.35 6.65 -2.14
N LEU A 67 18.88 7.81 -2.56
CA LEU A 67 19.17 8.36 -3.90
C LEU A 67 20.63 8.78 -4.05
N GLU A 68 21.24 9.28 -2.98
CA GLU A 68 22.63 9.73 -2.92
C GLU A 68 23.62 8.59 -2.61
N GLY A 69 23.14 7.33 -2.58
CA GLY A 69 23.97 6.16 -2.30
C GLY A 69 24.79 5.72 -3.52
N ASP A 70 26.01 5.24 -3.25
CA ASP A 70 26.90 4.70 -4.28
C ASP A 70 26.40 3.37 -4.85
N SER A 71 26.79 3.08 -6.09
CA SER A 71 26.61 1.76 -6.67
C SER A 71 27.47 0.72 -5.95
N VAL A 72 26.91 -0.48 -5.76
CA VAL A 72 27.64 -1.63 -5.19
C VAL A 72 28.35 -2.47 -6.26
N VAL A 73 28.22 -2.09 -7.54
CA VAL A 73 28.79 -2.82 -8.67
C VAL A 73 30.25 -2.42 -8.85
N PRO A 74 31.20 -3.38 -8.94
CA PRO A 74 32.60 -3.08 -9.23
C PRO A 74 32.81 -2.51 -10.63
N ASP A 75 33.75 -1.57 -10.77
CA ASP A 75 34.09 -0.94 -12.06
C ASP A 75 34.60 -1.93 -13.12
N ASP A 76 35.19 -3.05 -12.70
CA ASP A 76 35.77 -4.07 -13.56
C ASP A 76 34.81 -5.24 -13.87
N LEU A 77 33.53 -5.12 -13.50
CA LEU A 77 32.53 -6.16 -13.77
C LEU A 77 32.40 -6.42 -15.29
N SER A 78 32.57 -7.69 -15.69
CA SER A 78 32.30 -8.09 -17.07
C SER A 78 30.83 -7.91 -17.41
N LEU A 79 30.54 -7.10 -18.42
CA LEU A 79 29.19 -6.88 -18.93
C LEU A 79 28.73 -7.95 -19.94
N THR A 80 29.40 -9.10 -19.98
CA THR A 80 28.96 -10.23 -20.82
C THR A 80 27.61 -10.75 -20.30
N PRO A 81 26.54 -10.73 -21.11
CA PRO A 81 25.22 -11.10 -20.64
C PRO A 81 25.17 -12.59 -20.28
N HIS A 82 24.64 -12.87 -19.10
CA HIS A 82 24.28 -14.21 -18.66
C HIS A 82 22.88 -14.59 -19.19
N TYR A 83 22.04 -13.57 -19.38
CA TYR A 83 20.70 -13.70 -19.94
C TYR A 83 20.43 -12.58 -20.94
N GLU A 84 19.57 -12.88 -21.91
CA GLU A 84 19.07 -11.93 -22.89
C GLU A 84 17.55 -12.02 -22.98
N ALA A 85 16.88 -10.88 -23.03
CA ALA A 85 15.43 -10.78 -23.18
C ALA A 85 15.05 -9.65 -24.15
N ASP A 86 13.87 -9.72 -24.75
CA ASP A 86 13.28 -8.54 -25.40
C ASP A 86 12.82 -7.55 -24.33
N VAL A 87 12.14 -8.05 -23.30
CA VAL A 87 11.64 -7.26 -22.16
C VAL A 87 12.13 -7.88 -20.85
N LEU A 88 12.88 -7.09 -20.09
CA LEU A 88 13.22 -7.38 -18.69
C LEU A 88 12.23 -6.66 -17.78
N VAL A 89 11.50 -7.41 -16.96
CA VAL A 89 10.64 -6.85 -15.91
C VAL A 89 11.32 -7.05 -14.56
N VAL A 90 11.54 -5.96 -13.83
CA VAL A 90 12.19 -5.97 -12.51
C VAL A 90 11.14 -5.75 -11.43
N GLY A 91 10.78 -6.82 -10.71
CA GLY A 91 9.82 -6.83 -9.60
C GLY A 91 8.67 -7.82 -9.85
N GLY A 92 8.57 -8.85 -9.01
CA GLY A 92 7.56 -9.91 -9.11
C GLY A 92 6.21 -9.62 -8.41
N GLY A 93 5.84 -8.34 -8.32
CA GLY A 93 4.54 -7.91 -7.77
C GLY A 93 3.42 -7.89 -8.82
N GLY A 94 2.25 -7.36 -8.46
CA GLY A 94 1.08 -7.33 -9.35
C GLY A 94 1.34 -6.59 -10.67
N ALA A 95 1.98 -5.42 -10.59
CA ALA A 95 2.35 -4.64 -11.78
C ALA A 95 3.37 -5.36 -12.67
N GLY A 96 4.39 -5.99 -12.08
CA GLY A 96 5.40 -6.72 -12.85
C GLY A 96 4.86 -8.02 -13.47
N CYS A 97 4.02 -8.76 -12.75
CA CYS A 97 3.34 -9.92 -13.33
C CYS A 97 2.41 -9.50 -14.48
N ALA A 98 1.62 -8.44 -14.30
CA ALA A 98 0.78 -7.92 -15.37
C ALA A 98 1.60 -7.50 -16.60
N ALA A 99 2.66 -6.70 -16.41
CA ALA A 99 3.55 -6.28 -17.48
C ALA A 99 4.17 -7.48 -18.22
N ALA A 100 4.66 -8.47 -17.48
CA ALA A 100 5.22 -9.69 -18.05
C ALA A 100 4.20 -10.48 -18.88
N LEU A 101 2.97 -10.64 -18.36
CA LEU A 101 1.91 -11.37 -19.05
C LEU A 101 1.45 -10.65 -20.33
N HIS A 102 1.30 -9.34 -20.29
CA HIS A 102 0.93 -8.55 -21.47
C HIS A 102 2.03 -8.55 -22.52
N ALA A 103 3.30 -8.32 -22.13
CA ALA A 103 4.43 -8.35 -23.05
C ALA A 103 4.61 -9.75 -23.70
N HIS A 104 4.49 -10.81 -22.90
CA HIS A 104 4.54 -12.18 -23.40
C HIS A 104 3.38 -12.49 -24.35
N GLY A 105 2.17 -12.00 -24.04
CA GLY A 105 0.99 -12.14 -24.91
C GLY A 105 1.13 -11.45 -26.28
N GLN A 106 2.03 -10.47 -26.40
CA GLN A 106 2.41 -9.84 -27.66
C GLN A 106 3.59 -10.54 -28.37
N GLY A 107 4.09 -11.65 -27.83
CA GLY A 107 5.15 -12.47 -28.42
C GLY A 107 6.58 -12.10 -28.01
N ALA A 108 6.76 -11.21 -27.04
CA ALA A 108 8.09 -10.84 -26.56
C ALA A 108 8.73 -11.98 -25.74
N LYS A 109 10.07 -12.15 -25.86
CA LYS A 109 10.86 -12.95 -24.93
C LYS A 109 11.01 -12.18 -23.62
N VAL A 110 10.22 -12.55 -22.61
CA VAL A 110 10.19 -11.87 -21.31
C VAL A 110 11.05 -12.60 -20.28
N LEU A 111 11.88 -11.84 -19.55
CA LEU A 111 12.49 -12.26 -18.29
C LEU A 111 11.90 -11.43 -17.15
N LEU A 112 11.24 -12.09 -16.20
CA LEU A 112 10.75 -11.46 -14.97
C LEU A 112 11.72 -11.77 -13.83
N ALA A 113 12.42 -10.75 -13.37
CA ALA A 113 13.35 -10.84 -12.25
C ALA A 113 12.71 -10.30 -10.97
N THR A 114 12.99 -10.94 -9.84
CA THR A 114 12.50 -10.49 -8.53
C THR A 114 13.53 -10.82 -7.46
N LYS A 115 13.73 -9.89 -6.52
CA LYS A 115 14.72 -10.06 -5.45
C LYS A 115 14.31 -11.10 -4.41
N LEU A 116 13.02 -11.42 -4.35
CA LEU A 116 12.46 -12.45 -3.47
C LEU A 116 11.90 -13.59 -4.33
N ARG A 117 10.88 -14.29 -3.82
CA ARG A 117 10.14 -15.30 -4.56
C ARG A 117 8.96 -14.68 -5.31
N LEU A 118 8.55 -15.29 -6.41
CA LEU A 118 7.33 -14.94 -7.11
C LEU A 118 6.12 -15.22 -6.20
N GLY A 119 5.28 -14.20 -6.00
CA GLY A 119 4.20 -14.25 -5.01
C GLY A 119 4.66 -13.93 -3.59
N ASP A 120 5.89 -13.46 -3.38
CA ASP A 120 6.38 -12.90 -2.11
C ASP A 120 6.61 -11.38 -2.28
N SER A 121 5.52 -10.64 -2.46
CA SER A 121 5.54 -9.20 -2.74
C SER A 121 4.52 -8.46 -1.89
N ASN A 122 4.68 -7.14 -1.79
CA ASN A 122 3.73 -6.30 -1.05
C ASN A 122 2.30 -6.38 -1.60
N SER A 123 2.13 -6.72 -2.88
CA SER A 123 0.82 -6.90 -3.50
C SER A 123 -0.03 -7.98 -2.82
N VAL A 124 0.61 -9.04 -2.30
CA VAL A 124 -0.09 -10.14 -1.59
C VAL A 124 -0.73 -9.66 -0.28
N MET A 125 -0.18 -8.61 0.32
CA MET A 125 -0.64 -8.08 1.60
C MET A 125 -1.84 -7.13 1.47
N ALA A 126 -2.28 -6.80 0.26
CA ALA A 126 -3.43 -5.92 0.07
C ALA A 126 -4.73 -6.62 0.48
N GLN A 127 -5.47 -6.01 1.41
CA GLN A 127 -6.72 -6.57 1.94
C GLN A 127 -7.96 -5.87 1.34
N GLY A 128 -7.98 -4.53 1.44
CA GLY A 128 -9.21 -3.73 1.30
C GLY A 128 -9.94 -3.80 -0.04
N GLY A 129 -9.24 -4.08 -1.15
CA GLY A 129 -9.88 -4.23 -2.47
C GLY A 129 -9.20 -3.46 -3.60
N MET A 130 -9.80 -3.52 -4.79
CA MET A 130 -9.39 -2.78 -5.99
C MET A 130 -10.53 -1.85 -6.44
N GLN A 131 -10.28 -0.54 -6.54
CA GLN A 131 -11.32 0.41 -6.96
C GLN A 131 -11.48 0.41 -8.48
N ILE A 132 -12.63 -0.06 -8.96
CA ILE A 132 -12.97 -0.08 -10.39
C ILE A 132 -14.46 0.23 -10.56
N ALA A 133 -14.79 1.19 -11.42
CA ALA A 133 -16.15 1.60 -11.71
C ALA A 133 -16.89 0.55 -12.59
N VAL A 134 -17.28 -0.57 -11.98
CA VAL A 134 -18.06 -1.65 -12.63
C VAL A 134 -19.52 -1.69 -12.21
N ALA A 135 -19.89 -0.92 -11.18
CA ALA A 135 -21.24 -0.90 -10.64
C ALA A 135 -22.22 -0.14 -11.56
N PRO A 136 -23.48 -0.57 -11.68
CA PRO A 136 -24.45 0.08 -12.57
C PRO A 136 -24.73 1.57 -12.26
N ASN A 137 -24.48 2.01 -11.03
CA ASN A 137 -24.73 3.37 -10.55
C ASN A 137 -23.45 4.21 -10.38
N ASP A 138 -22.34 3.76 -10.97
CA ASP A 138 -21.03 4.41 -10.97
C ASP A 138 -20.50 4.60 -12.40
N SER A 139 -19.41 5.35 -12.56
CA SER A 139 -18.76 5.56 -13.87
C SER A 139 -17.27 5.90 -13.73
N PRO A 140 -16.46 5.68 -14.78
CA PRO A 140 -15.07 6.17 -14.84
C PRO A 140 -14.95 7.67 -14.54
N VAL A 141 -15.93 8.48 -14.98
CA VAL A 141 -15.96 9.93 -14.70
C VAL A 141 -16.12 10.21 -13.21
N GLN A 142 -17.02 9.49 -12.53
CA GLN A 142 -17.19 9.68 -11.09
C GLN A 142 -15.97 9.21 -10.30
N HIS A 143 -15.35 8.10 -10.74
CA HIS A 143 -14.09 7.62 -10.17
C HIS A 143 -12.96 8.65 -10.39
N PHE A 144 -12.87 9.25 -11.58
CA PHE A 144 -11.91 10.32 -11.88
C PHE A 144 -12.06 11.49 -10.91
N LEU A 145 -13.28 11.98 -10.71
CA LEU A 145 -13.55 13.14 -9.84
C LEU A 145 -13.21 12.84 -8.38
N ASP A 146 -13.55 11.65 -7.89
CA ASP A 146 -13.23 11.23 -6.52
C ASP A 146 -11.71 11.15 -6.31
N THR A 147 -10.99 10.55 -7.26
CA THR A 147 -9.53 10.39 -7.18
C THR A 147 -8.79 11.72 -7.35
N LEU A 148 -9.24 12.58 -8.27
CA LEU A 148 -8.67 13.91 -8.47
C LEU A 148 -8.82 14.78 -7.21
N LYS A 149 -9.98 14.72 -6.57
CA LYS A 149 -10.20 15.38 -5.27
C LYS A 149 -9.31 14.77 -4.18
N GLY A 150 -9.17 13.45 -4.15
CA GLY A 150 -8.33 12.75 -3.19
C GLY A 150 -6.84 13.08 -3.32
N GLY A 151 -6.35 13.32 -4.54
CA GLY A 151 -4.99 13.80 -4.81
C GLY A 151 -4.84 15.32 -4.75
N HIS A 152 -5.81 16.03 -4.18
CA HIS A 152 -5.79 17.49 -4.02
C HIS A 152 -5.53 18.24 -5.34
N MET A 153 -6.09 17.73 -6.45
CA MET A 153 -5.92 18.27 -7.81
C MET A 153 -4.46 18.23 -8.33
N LYS A 154 -3.56 17.48 -7.69
CA LYS A 154 -2.14 17.34 -8.10
C LYS A 154 -1.87 16.11 -8.98
N ASN A 155 -2.91 15.34 -9.31
CA ASN A 155 -2.78 14.16 -10.16
C ASN A 155 -2.41 14.57 -11.60
N ASP A 156 -1.62 13.74 -12.28
CA ASP A 156 -1.55 13.83 -13.74
C ASP A 156 -2.90 13.39 -14.34
N HIS A 157 -3.54 14.27 -15.10
CA HIS A 157 -4.89 14.05 -15.59
C HIS A 157 -4.97 12.94 -16.64
N GLU A 158 -3.96 12.79 -17.50
CA GLU A 158 -3.97 11.78 -18.56
C GLU A 158 -3.71 10.39 -17.98
N LEU A 159 -2.76 10.27 -17.04
CA LEU A 159 -2.53 9.02 -16.32
C LEU A 159 -3.75 8.62 -15.49
N LEU A 160 -4.36 9.58 -14.78
CA LEU A 160 -5.57 9.31 -14.00
C LEU A 160 -6.73 8.88 -14.89
N LYS A 161 -6.95 9.58 -16.01
CA LYS A 161 -7.98 9.24 -17.00
C LYS A 161 -7.77 7.84 -17.54
N THR A 162 -6.55 7.51 -17.96
CA THR A 162 -6.18 6.17 -18.45
C THR A 162 -6.51 5.10 -17.41
N MET A 163 -6.10 5.30 -16.16
CA MET A 163 -6.37 4.36 -15.07
C MET A 163 -7.86 4.09 -14.86
N VAL A 164 -8.70 5.13 -14.85
CA VAL A 164 -10.14 4.96 -14.57
C VAL A 164 -10.93 4.46 -15.77
N GLU A 165 -10.55 4.83 -17.00
CA GLU A 165 -11.20 4.39 -18.24
C GLU A 165 -10.84 2.95 -18.59
N GLU A 166 -9.59 2.54 -18.38
CA GLU A 166 -9.15 1.16 -18.64
C GLU A 166 -9.56 0.20 -17.53
N GLY A 167 -9.78 0.70 -16.30
CA GLY A 167 -10.12 -0.09 -15.12
C GLY A 167 -11.16 -1.21 -15.35
N PRO A 168 -12.34 -0.93 -15.93
CA PRO A 168 -13.33 -1.96 -16.23
C PRO A 168 -12.81 -3.10 -17.12
N SER A 169 -11.94 -2.79 -18.09
CA SER A 169 -11.32 -3.82 -18.93
C SER A 169 -10.32 -4.66 -18.13
N ILE A 170 -9.62 -4.06 -17.16
CA ILE A 170 -8.71 -4.78 -16.25
C ILE A 170 -9.50 -5.70 -15.30
N ALA A 171 -10.65 -5.26 -14.77
CA ALA A 171 -11.52 -6.15 -13.98
C ALA A 171 -11.95 -7.37 -14.78
N LYS A 172 -12.34 -7.16 -16.05
CA LYS A 172 -12.72 -8.25 -16.96
C LYS A 172 -11.54 -9.20 -17.21
N TRP A 173 -10.36 -8.66 -17.49
CA TRP A 173 -9.15 -9.47 -17.69
C TRP A 173 -8.81 -10.32 -16.45
N LEU A 174 -8.87 -9.75 -15.25
CA LEU A 174 -8.65 -10.49 -14.01
C LEU A 174 -9.68 -11.62 -13.81
N LEU A 175 -10.96 -11.37 -14.12
CA LEU A 175 -12.00 -12.40 -14.10
C LEU A 175 -11.73 -13.52 -15.11
N GLU A 176 -11.30 -13.18 -16.33
CA GLU A 176 -10.94 -14.16 -17.38
C GLU A 176 -9.74 -15.02 -16.99
N LEU A 177 -8.77 -14.47 -16.24
CA LEU A 177 -7.65 -15.25 -15.68
C LEU A 177 -8.07 -16.13 -14.49
N GLY A 178 -9.24 -15.88 -13.89
CA GLY A 178 -9.79 -16.71 -12.80
C GLY A 178 -9.71 -16.09 -11.41
N VAL A 179 -9.61 -14.76 -11.28
CA VAL A 179 -9.76 -14.07 -9.99
C VAL A 179 -11.20 -14.20 -9.49
N LEU A 180 -11.36 -14.66 -8.25
CA LEU A 180 -12.67 -14.88 -7.63
C LEU A 180 -13.11 -13.66 -6.80
N PHE A 181 -13.57 -12.61 -7.47
CA PHE A 181 -14.22 -11.48 -6.80
C PHE A 181 -15.54 -11.90 -6.14
N ASP A 182 -15.82 -11.28 -4.98
CA ASP A 182 -17.05 -11.50 -4.22
C ASP A 182 -18.29 -11.22 -5.07
N ARG A 183 -19.35 -12.00 -4.83
CA ARG A 183 -20.63 -11.90 -5.53
C ARG A 183 -21.76 -11.55 -4.58
N ASP A 184 -22.76 -10.84 -5.08
CA ASP A 184 -24.03 -10.70 -4.38
C ASP A 184 -24.91 -11.96 -4.57
N ASP A 185 -26.09 -11.97 -3.94
CA ASP A 185 -27.02 -13.11 -3.97
C ASP A 185 -27.55 -13.40 -5.38
N ASP A 186 -27.53 -12.42 -6.28
CA ASP A 186 -27.93 -12.53 -7.68
C ASP A 186 -26.77 -12.96 -8.61
N GLY A 187 -25.56 -13.12 -8.05
CA GLY A 187 -24.36 -13.53 -8.78
C GLY A 187 -23.62 -12.39 -9.49
N ASN A 188 -24.01 -11.14 -9.28
CA ASN A 188 -23.29 -9.98 -9.81
C ASN A 188 -22.05 -9.67 -8.99
N LEU A 189 -21.15 -8.82 -9.50
CA LEU A 189 -20.00 -8.36 -8.73
C LEU A 189 -20.46 -7.54 -7.53
N HIS A 190 -20.07 -7.98 -6.33
CA HIS A 190 -20.28 -7.20 -5.12
C HIS A 190 -19.20 -6.11 -5.00
N VAL A 191 -19.63 -4.88 -4.72
CA VAL A 191 -18.72 -3.74 -4.52
C VAL A 191 -19.00 -3.05 -3.19
N LYS A 192 -17.93 -2.65 -2.50
CA LYS A 192 -18.00 -1.88 -1.26
C LYS A 192 -17.71 -0.39 -1.52
N LYS A 193 -18.06 0.45 -0.55
CA LYS A 193 -17.69 1.88 -0.54
C LYS A 193 -16.37 2.08 0.22
N GLY A 194 -15.34 2.52 -0.50
CA GLY A 194 -14.05 2.89 0.09
C GLY A 194 -14.06 4.30 0.68
N GLY A 195 -13.06 4.62 1.52
CA GLY A 195 -12.83 5.98 2.02
C GLY A 195 -12.64 6.97 0.88
N GLY A 196 -13.13 8.20 1.05
CA GLY A 196 -13.04 9.26 0.04
C GLY A 196 -13.94 9.08 -1.21
N SER A 197 -14.53 7.90 -1.43
CA SER A 197 -15.37 7.62 -2.60
C SER A 197 -16.80 8.12 -2.42
N THR A 198 -17.41 8.63 -3.49
CA THR A 198 -18.84 9.00 -3.53
C THR A 198 -19.73 7.80 -3.85
N LYS A 199 -19.24 6.83 -4.63
CA LYS A 199 -19.94 5.59 -5.01
C LYS A 199 -19.23 4.33 -4.48
N ALA A 200 -19.96 3.21 -4.44
CA ALA A 200 -19.38 1.90 -4.18
C ALA A 200 -18.74 1.35 -5.46
N ARG A 201 -17.46 1.01 -5.39
CA ARG A 201 -16.66 0.55 -6.53
C ARG A 201 -15.46 -0.32 -6.14
N LEU A 202 -15.40 -0.71 -4.87
CA LEU A 202 -14.29 -1.47 -4.33
C LEU A 202 -14.59 -2.95 -4.51
N LEU A 203 -13.95 -3.58 -5.50
CA LEU A 203 -13.99 -5.02 -5.71
C LEU A 203 -13.14 -5.72 -4.64
N THR A 204 -13.69 -6.78 -4.05
CA THR A 204 -13.07 -7.50 -2.94
C THR A 204 -13.07 -9.00 -3.16
N CYS A 205 -12.15 -9.69 -2.48
CA CYS A 205 -12.21 -11.12 -2.24
C CYS A 205 -12.15 -11.33 -0.72
N SER A 206 -13.24 -11.04 -0.02
CA SER A 206 -13.24 -10.80 1.43
C SER A 206 -12.14 -9.80 1.82
N ASP A 207 -11.28 -10.12 2.78
CA ASP A 207 -10.07 -9.35 3.14
C ASP A 207 -8.77 -9.95 2.56
N TYR A 208 -8.85 -10.69 1.45
CA TYR A 208 -7.75 -11.37 0.75
C TYR A 208 -7.49 -10.89 -0.67
N THR A 209 -8.04 -9.74 -1.08
CA THR A 209 -8.05 -9.31 -2.49
C THR A 209 -6.67 -9.35 -3.17
N GLY A 210 -5.63 -8.85 -2.51
CA GLY A 210 -4.26 -8.85 -3.03
C GLY A 210 -3.67 -10.25 -3.16
N LEU A 211 -3.91 -11.12 -2.16
CA LEU A 211 -3.49 -12.52 -2.19
C LEU A 211 -4.15 -13.26 -3.36
N GLU A 212 -5.46 -13.07 -3.57
CA GLU A 212 -6.21 -13.75 -4.63
C GLU A 212 -5.77 -13.28 -6.02
N ILE A 213 -5.62 -11.97 -6.24
CA ILE A 213 -5.09 -11.44 -7.51
C ILE A 213 -3.68 -11.96 -7.76
N MET A 214 -2.80 -11.92 -6.75
CA MET A 214 -1.42 -12.39 -6.92
C MET A 214 -1.33 -13.89 -7.14
N ARG A 215 -2.21 -14.70 -6.53
CA ARG A 215 -2.30 -16.14 -6.78
C ARG A 215 -2.52 -16.40 -8.26
N VAL A 216 -3.53 -15.77 -8.84
CA VAL A 216 -3.89 -15.93 -10.25
C VAL A 216 -2.78 -15.41 -11.18
N LEU A 217 -2.26 -14.20 -10.93
CA LEU A 217 -1.19 -13.63 -11.76
C LEU A 217 0.09 -14.48 -11.73
N LYS A 218 0.47 -14.98 -10.55
CA LYS A 218 1.61 -15.90 -10.39
C LYS A 218 1.37 -17.18 -11.17
N ASP A 219 0.21 -17.81 -11.00
CA ASP A 219 -0.12 -19.07 -11.67
C ASP A 219 -0.05 -18.89 -13.19
N GLU A 220 -0.52 -17.77 -13.73
CA GLU A 220 -0.47 -17.48 -15.16
C GLU A 220 0.94 -17.20 -15.69
N VAL A 221 1.81 -16.55 -14.90
CA VAL A 221 3.24 -16.42 -15.24
C VAL A 221 3.90 -17.80 -15.37
N LEU A 222 3.60 -18.71 -14.44
CA LEU A 222 4.14 -20.07 -14.45
C LEU A 222 3.56 -20.91 -15.60
N ASN A 223 2.24 -20.86 -15.81
CA ASN A 223 1.53 -21.60 -16.86
C ASN A 223 2.02 -21.23 -18.26
N ARG A 224 2.30 -19.94 -18.49
CA ARG A 224 2.84 -19.43 -19.75
C ARG A 224 4.35 -19.63 -19.89
N LYS A 225 5.01 -20.21 -18.87
CA LYS A 225 6.45 -20.49 -18.86
C LYS A 225 7.29 -19.25 -19.14
N ILE A 226 6.85 -18.10 -18.63
CA ILE A 226 7.66 -16.87 -18.67
C ILE A 226 8.93 -17.12 -17.86
N GLN A 227 10.08 -16.71 -18.39
CA GLN A 227 11.36 -16.95 -17.72
C GLN A 227 11.41 -16.15 -16.42
N LEU A 228 11.85 -16.81 -15.33
CA LEU A 228 11.95 -16.23 -14.01
C LEU A 228 13.40 -16.17 -13.54
N LEU A 229 13.75 -15.07 -12.88
CA LEU A 229 14.97 -14.93 -12.11
C LEU A 229 14.61 -14.51 -10.69
N GLU A 230 14.40 -15.49 -9.81
CA GLU A 230 14.10 -15.28 -8.40
C GLU A 230 15.36 -15.10 -7.57
N PHE A 231 15.22 -14.55 -6.36
CA PHE A 231 16.33 -14.27 -5.44
C PHE A 231 17.46 -13.44 -6.09
N ALA A 232 17.09 -12.56 -7.02
CA ALA A 232 18.02 -11.70 -7.75
C ALA A 232 17.63 -10.23 -7.57
N ALA A 233 18.41 -9.51 -6.79
CA ALA A 233 18.19 -8.08 -6.56
C ALA A 233 18.84 -7.28 -7.70
N ALA A 234 18.07 -6.47 -8.42
CA ALA A 234 18.68 -5.51 -9.35
C ALA A 234 19.49 -4.49 -8.54
N VAL A 235 20.75 -4.31 -8.92
CA VAL A 235 21.71 -3.42 -8.21
C VAL A 235 22.23 -2.30 -9.10
N GLU A 236 22.15 -2.45 -10.42
CA GLU A 236 22.47 -1.38 -11.36
C GLU A 236 21.69 -1.52 -12.67
N LEU A 237 21.38 -0.40 -13.33
CA LEU A 237 20.88 -0.40 -14.71
C LEU A 237 22.03 -0.19 -15.68
N LEU A 238 21.94 -0.83 -16.84
CA LEU A 238 22.92 -0.68 -17.91
C LEU A 238 22.40 0.33 -18.93
N SER A 239 23.28 1.15 -19.48
CA SER A 239 22.96 2.04 -20.59
C SER A 239 23.97 1.92 -21.73
N ASP A 240 23.57 2.28 -22.94
CA ASP A 240 24.51 2.56 -24.02
C ASP A 240 25.14 3.96 -23.88
N GLU A 241 26.01 4.32 -24.82
CA GLU A 241 26.67 5.63 -24.88
C GLU A 241 25.69 6.80 -25.11
N GLN A 242 24.46 6.52 -25.57
CA GLN A 242 23.40 7.50 -25.78
C GLN A 242 22.49 7.64 -24.55
N GLY A 243 22.72 6.87 -23.49
CA GLY A 243 21.94 6.86 -22.26
C GLY A 243 20.66 6.02 -22.33
N ALA A 244 20.44 5.26 -23.41
CA ALA A 244 19.30 4.34 -23.48
C ALA A 244 19.55 3.13 -22.59
N CYS A 245 18.55 2.73 -21.80
CA CYS A 245 18.67 1.57 -20.90
C CYS A 245 18.73 0.26 -21.70
N THR A 246 19.80 -0.52 -21.51
CA THR A 246 20.12 -1.75 -22.28
C THR A 246 20.08 -3.02 -21.44
N GLY A 247 19.68 -2.92 -20.16
CA GLY A 247 19.64 -4.07 -19.27
C GLY A 247 19.83 -3.71 -17.81
N ALA A 248 20.22 -4.70 -17.02
CA ALA A 248 20.52 -4.51 -15.61
C ALA A 248 21.52 -5.53 -15.09
N VAL A 249 22.23 -5.15 -14.03
CA VAL A 249 23.05 -6.02 -13.19
C VAL A 249 22.23 -6.44 -11.98
N PHE A 250 22.28 -7.73 -11.66
CA PHE A 250 21.62 -8.32 -10.50
C PHE A 250 22.65 -8.92 -9.55
N GLN A 251 22.40 -8.77 -8.25
CA GLN A 251 23.02 -9.57 -7.21
C GLN A 251 22.19 -10.85 -7.03
N ASP A 252 22.77 -11.99 -7.39
CA ASP A 252 22.29 -13.34 -7.06
C ASP A 252 22.48 -13.54 -5.55
N LEU A 253 21.37 -13.59 -4.81
CA LEU A 253 21.40 -13.64 -3.34
C LEU A 253 21.77 -15.04 -2.82
N ASP A 254 21.51 -16.08 -3.61
CA ASP A 254 21.83 -17.46 -3.24
C ASP A 254 23.31 -17.76 -3.45
N ASN A 255 23.85 -17.35 -4.61
CA ASN A 255 25.23 -17.68 -5.01
C ASN A 255 26.24 -16.54 -4.78
N LYS A 256 25.78 -15.37 -4.32
CA LYS A 256 26.63 -14.20 -4.04
C LYS A 256 27.49 -13.76 -5.23
N ARG A 257 26.91 -13.78 -6.43
CA ARG A 257 27.56 -13.34 -7.68
C ARG A 257 26.74 -12.27 -8.39
N PHE A 258 27.38 -11.54 -9.30
CA PHE A 258 26.66 -10.67 -10.22
C PHE A 258 26.16 -11.45 -11.43
N LEU A 259 24.96 -11.10 -11.89
CA LEU A 259 24.36 -11.58 -13.13
C LEU A 259 24.06 -10.39 -14.02
N VAL A 260 24.46 -10.47 -15.28
CA VAL A 260 24.20 -9.43 -16.27
C VAL A 260 23.05 -9.87 -17.17
N VAL A 261 22.03 -9.03 -17.30
CA VAL A 261 20.91 -9.25 -18.21
C VAL A 261 20.92 -8.14 -19.25
N ALA A 262 21.06 -8.49 -20.52
CA ALA A 262 20.84 -7.58 -21.63
C ALA A 262 19.36 -7.61 -22.05
N ALA A 263 18.76 -6.44 -22.27
CA ALA A 263 17.38 -6.32 -22.71
C ALA A 263 17.14 -5.10 -23.60
N LYS A 264 16.20 -5.21 -24.55
CA LYS A 264 15.79 -4.07 -25.39
C LYS A 264 14.89 -3.08 -24.65
N THR A 265 14.21 -3.54 -23.60
CA THR A 265 13.32 -2.73 -22.77
C THR A 265 13.37 -3.24 -21.33
N VAL A 266 13.46 -2.31 -20.38
CA VAL A 266 13.44 -2.61 -18.94
C VAL A 266 12.22 -1.93 -18.31
N ILE A 267 11.41 -2.70 -17.59
CA ILE A 267 10.26 -2.21 -16.84
C ILE A 267 10.58 -2.34 -15.35
N LEU A 268 10.65 -1.21 -14.64
CA LEU A 268 10.78 -1.20 -13.18
C LEU A 268 9.38 -1.28 -12.53
N ALA A 269 9.12 -2.37 -11.82
CA ALA A 269 7.91 -2.64 -11.06
C ALA A 269 8.24 -3.08 -9.62
N THR A 270 9.19 -2.37 -9.00
CA THR A 270 9.92 -2.79 -7.78
C THR A 270 9.22 -2.48 -6.46
N GLY A 271 8.06 -1.84 -6.49
CA GLY A 271 7.29 -1.47 -5.29
C GLY A 271 7.77 -0.17 -4.64
N GLY A 272 7.38 0.03 -3.39
CA GLY A 272 7.58 1.30 -2.67
C GLY A 272 8.80 1.33 -1.75
N ILE A 273 8.76 2.28 -0.81
CA ILE A 273 9.85 2.64 0.11
C ILE A 273 9.50 2.43 1.59
N GLY A 274 8.41 1.73 1.92
CA GLY A 274 7.92 1.68 3.30
C GLY A 274 8.90 1.11 4.32
N ARG A 275 9.94 0.37 3.90
CA ARG A 275 11.01 -0.13 4.78
C ARG A 275 12.08 0.88 5.11
N LEU A 276 12.02 2.08 4.52
CA LEU A 276 12.81 3.21 4.98
C LEU A 276 12.31 3.75 6.33
N HIS A 277 11.13 3.31 6.80
CA HIS A 277 10.56 3.74 8.09
C HIS A 277 10.55 5.27 8.22
N ILE A 278 9.98 5.92 7.20
CA ILE A 278 9.96 7.37 7.03
C ILE A 278 9.53 8.04 8.33
N GLN A 279 10.38 8.92 8.87
CA GLN A 279 10.15 9.64 10.12
C GLN A 279 9.97 8.75 11.35
N GLY A 280 10.49 7.52 11.32
CA GLY A 280 10.39 6.54 12.39
C GLY A 280 9.01 5.88 12.53
N PHE A 281 8.10 6.10 11.58
CA PHE A 281 6.80 5.43 11.60
C PHE A 281 6.94 3.92 11.36
N PRO A 282 6.11 3.10 12.03
CA PRO A 282 6.02 1.68 11.70
C PRO A 282 5.47 1.50 10.28
N THR A 283 5.64 0.32 9.71
CA THR A 283 5.28 0.09 8.30
C THR A 283 4.47 -1.18 8.13
N SER A 284 3.44 -1.09 7.31
CA SER A 284 2.67 -2.24 6.82
C SER A 284 3.34 -2.93 5.63
N ASN A 285 4.42 -2.34 5.11
CA ASN A 285 5.02 -2.80 3.88
C ASN A 285 5.84 -4.07 4.07
N HIS A 286 5.86 -4.90 3.03
CA HIS A 286 6.71 -6.07 2.93
C HIS A 286 8.19 -5.73 3.11
N TYR A 287 9.00 -6.68 3.56
CA TYR A 287 10.45 -6.48 3.74
C TYR A 287 11.17 -6.11 2.43
N GLY A 288 10.56 -6.39 1.29
CA GLY A 288 11.08 -5.99 -0.01
C GLY A 288 10.88 -4.52 -0.41
N ALA A 289 10.12 -3.71 0.32
CA ALA A 289 9.79 -2.33 -0.08
C ALA A 289 10.87 -1.30 0.33
N THR A 290 12.05 -1.40 -0.27
CA THR A 290 13.27 -0.65 0.12
C THR A 290 13.66 0.47 -0.84
N GLY A 291 12.86 0.75 -1.87
CA GLY A 291 13.13 1.85 -2.81
C GLY A 291 14.14 1.58 -3.91
N ASP A 292 14.51 0.32 -4.14
CA ASP A 292 15.59 -0.06 -5.07
C ASP A 292 15.40 0.53 -6.47
N GLY A 293 14.17 0.47 -7.01
CA GLY A 293 13.88 1.01 -8.35
C GLY A 293 14.03 2.52 -8.46
N LEU A 294 13.77 3.26 -7.37
CA LEU A 294 13.98 4.71 -7.36
C LEU A 294 15.47 5.03 -7.44
N ALA A 295 16.31 4.35 -6.65
CA ALA A 295 17.76 4.52 -6.69
C ALA A 295 18.36 4.10 -8.04
N LEU A 296 17.85 3.02 -8.64
CA LEU A 296 18.26 2.55 -9.96
C LEU A 296 17.91 3.57 -11.06
N ALA A 297 16.67 4.05 -11.08
CA ALA A 297 16.23 5.08 -12.03
C ALA A 297 17.02 6.39 -11.85
N TYR A 298 17.28 6.77 -10.59
CA TYR A 298 18.04 7.98 -10.26
C TYR A 298 19.46 7.94 -10.81
N ARG A 299 20.18 6.83 -10.61
CA ARG A 299 21.58 6.66 -11.04
C ARG A 299 21.77 6.65 -12.55
N ILE A 300 20.79 6.14 -13.31
CA ILE A 300 20.80 6.24 -14.78
C ILE A 300 20.36 7.61 -15.30
N GLY A 301 20.03 8.56 -14.41
CA GLY A 301 19.70 9.94 -14.74
C GLY A 301 18.21 10.22 -14.98
N ALA A 302 17.31 9.30 -14.63
CA ALA A 302 15.87 9.54 -14.75
C ALA A 302 15.36 10.44 -13.62
N PRO A 303 14.66 11.55 -13.92
CA PRO A 303 14.06 12.38 -12.89
C PRO A 303 12.89 11.64 -12.22
N LEU A 304 12.84 11.72 -10.90
CA LEU A 304 11.73 11.22 -10.09
C LEU A 304 10.68 12.33 -9.91
N VAL A 305 9.43 11.92 -9.69
CA VAL A 305 8.32 12.86 -9.47
C VAL A 305 7.68 12.61 -8.11
N GLN A 306 7.16 13.68 -7.48
CA GLN A 306 6.42 13.61 -6.22
C GLN A 306 7.18 12.90 -5.09
N ILE A 307 8.51 13.09 -5.05
CA ILE A 307 9.38 12.50 -4.02
C ILE A 307 9.22 13.14 -2.64
N ASP A 308 8.27 14.06 -2.46
CA ASP A 308 8.00 14.78 -1.21
C ASP A 308 6.74 14.31 -0.47
N THR A 309 5.92 13.46 -1.09
CA THR A 309 4.57 13.12 -0.61
C THR A 309 4.46 11.66 -0.21
N PHE A 310 3.99 11.38 1.01
CA PHE A 310 3.93 10.02 1.55
C PHE A 310 2.58 9.72 2.22
N GLN A 311 2.10 8.48 2.05
CA GLN A 311 0.85 8.06 2.67
C GLN A 311 1.10 7.32 3.98
N TYR A 312 0.49 7.82 5.06
CA TYR A 312 0.42 7.15 6.37
C TYR A 312 -0.97 6.55 6.52
N HIS A 313 -1.05 5.23 6.68
CA HIS A 313 -2.32 4.54 6.76
C HIS A 313 -2.89 4.65 8.18
N PRO A 314 -4.12 5.16 8.40
CA PRO A 314 -4.59 5.50 9.75
C PRO A 314 -4.56 4.37 10.79
N SER A 315 -4.65 3.12 10.33
CA SER A 315 -4.83 1.95 11.17
C SER A 315 -3.73 0.91 10.97
N GLY A 316 -2.50 1.22 11.39
CA GLY A 316 -1.46 0.24 11.66
C GLY A 316 -1.57 -0.27 13.11
N GLY A 317 -1.37 -1.57 13.33
CA GLY A 317 -1.44 -2.15 14.67
C GLY A 317 -0.39 -1.53 15.62
N VAL A 318 -0.74 -1.38 16.89
CA VAL A 318 0.19 -0.93 17.97
C VAL A 318 0.36 -2.02 19.03
N TYR A 319 -0.68 -2.82 19.24
CA TYR A 319 -0.69 -3.94 20.16
C TYR A 319 -1.48 -5.09 19.54
N PRO A 320 -1.04 -6.36 19.72
CA PRO A 320 0.20 -6.80 20.38
C PRO A 320 1.48 -6.42 19.62
N GLU A 321 2.63 -6.49 20.28
CA GLU A 321 3.93 -6.00 19.76
C GLU A 321 4.30 -6.64 18.41
N GLN A 322 3.94 -7.90 18.21
CA GLN A 322 4.17 -8.66 16.98
C GLN A 322 3.39 -8.12 15.77
N LEU A 323 2.37 -7.29 16.02
CA LEU A 323 1.52 -6.67 15.00
C LEU A 323 1.80 -5.18 14.81
N VAL A 324 2.87 -4.64 15.41
CA VAL A 324 3.23 -3.23 15.24
C VAL A 324 3.44 -2.91 13.75
N GLY A 325 2.69 -1.93 13.24
CA GLY A 325 2.70 -1.52 11.84
C GLY A 325 1.94 -2.42 10.88
N GLN A 326 1.51 -3.62 11.30
CA GLN A 326 0.69 -4.49 10.46
C GLN A 326 -0.64 -3.82 10.14
N LEU A 327 -1.10 -3.99 8.90
CA LEU A 327 -2.32 -3.35 8.43
C LEU A 327 -3.54 -3.88 9.21
N VAL A 328 -4.34 -2.95 9.72
CA VAL A 328 -5.72 -3.16 10.12
C VAL A 328 -6.58 -2.51 9.04
N THR A 329 -7.32 -3.33 8.27
CA THR A 329 -7.97 -2.88 7.03
C THR A 329 -8.92 -1.70 7.25
N GLU A 330 -8.91 -0.77 6.29
CA GLU A 330 -9.91 0.30 6.18
C GLU A 330 -11.35 -0.24 6.12
N GLY A 331 -11.53 -1.49 5.67
CA GLY A 331 -12.84 -2.13 5.58
C GLY A 331 -13.62 -2.08 6.90
N ILE A 332 -12.95 -2.16 8.05
CA ILE A 332 -13.62 -2.05 9.37
C ILE A 332 -14.26 -0.67 9.55
N ARG A 333 -13.53 0.40 9.17
CA ARG A 333 -14.06 1.77 9.19
C ARG A 333 -15.19 1.94 8.18
N SER A 334 -15.02 1.40 6.97
CA SER A 334 -16.06 1.38 5.93
C SER A 334 -17.36 0.71 6.38
N GLU A 335 -17.27 -0.32 7.22
CA GLU A 335 -18.41 -1.08 7.74
C GLU A 335 -18.92 -0.56 9.10
N GLY A 336 -18.46 0.61 9.55
CA GLY A 336 -19.04 1.33 10.70
C GLY A 336 -18.23 1.25 11.99
N GLY A 337 -17.03 0.65 11.98
CA GLY A 337 -16.14 0.64 13.13
C GLY A 337 -15.71 2.05 13.54
N HIS A 338 -15.86 2.37 14.81
CA HIS A 338 -15.58 3.71 15.33
C HIS A 338 -14.11 3.88 15.74
N LEU A 339 -13.56 5.07 15.48
CA LEU A 339 -12.29 5.50 16.05
C LEU A 339 -12.51 6.19 17.40
N VAL A 340 -11.84 5.70 18.44
CA VAL A 340 -12.08 6.09 19.84
C VAL A 340 -10.77 6.41 20.55
N ASN A 341 -10.67 7.58 21.17
CA ASN A 341 -9.47 7.95 21.92
C ASN A 341 -9.39 7.22 23.28
N GLY A 342 -8.31 7.42 24.03
CA GLY A 342 -8.09 6.81 25.35
C GLY A 342 -9.06 7.29 26.45
N ARG A 343 -9.91 8.27 26.16
CA ARG A 343 -11.00 8.75 27.04
C ARG A 343 -12.36 8.15 26.69
N GLY A 344 -12.43 7.31 25.66
CA GLY A 344 -13.68 6.71 25.19
C GLY A 344 -14.46 7.62 24.24
N GLU A 345 -13.88 8.69 23.72
CA GLU A 345 -14.56 9.67 22.86
C GLU A 345 -14.34 9.33 21.37
N ARG A 346 -15.40 9.42 20.56
CA ARG A 346 -15.30 9.38 19.09
C ARG A 346 -14.91 10.76 18.59
N PHE A 347 -13.92 10.85 17.69
CA PHE A 347 -13.27 12.13 17.40
C PHE A 347 -13.13 12.49 15.92
N VAL A 348 -13.50 11.61 14.99
CA VAL A 348 -13.38 11.84 13.54
C VAL A 348 -14.44 11.05 12.76
N ASN A 349 -14.80 11.55 11.58
CA ASN A 349 -15.55 10.77 10.60
C ASN A 349 -14.62 9.73 9.92
N GLU A 350 -14.91 8.45 10.10
CA GLU A 350 -14.02 7.36 9.69
C GLU A 350 -13.97 7.13 8.16
N LEU A 351 -14.91 7.74 7.42
CA LEU A 351 -15.00 7.73 5.96
C LEU A 351 -14.41 9.00 5.30
N ASP A 352 -13.72 9.84 6.08
CA ASP A 352 -12.91 10.92 5.52
C ASP A 352 -11.63 10.39 4.85
N THR A 353 -10.87 11.26 4.20
CA THR A 353 -9.63 10.86 3.51
C THR A 353 -8.53 10.47 4.52
N ARG A 354 -7.59 9.62 4.09
CA ARG A 354 -6.58 9.02 4.99
C ARG A 354 -5.69 10.05 5.68
N ASP A 355 -5.28 11.09 4.95
CA ASP A 355 -4.54 12.23 5.49
C ASP A 355 -5.28 12.90 6.67
N VAL A 356 -6.60 13.08 6.56
CA VAL A 356 -7.45 13.64 7.62
C VAL A 356 -7.55 12.72 8.82
N VAL A 357 -7.83 11.44 8.59
CA VAL A 357 -8.00 10.46 9.67
C VAL A 357 -6.66 10.25 10.39
N SER A 358 -5.55 10.07 9.66
CA SER A 358 -4.20 9.94 10.24
C SER A 358 -3.82 11.19 11.05
N SER A 359 -4.05 12.39 10.52
CA SER A 359 -3.78 13.65 11.25
C SER A 359 -4.63 13.78 12.50
N SER A 360 -5.89 13.34 12.46
CA SER A 360 -6.78 13.33 13.62
C SER A 360 -6.26 12.38 14.72
N ILE A 361 -5.80 11.19 14.35
CA ILE A 361 -5.23 10.22 15.30
C ILE A 361 -3.95 10.75 15.93
N ILE A 362 -3.06 11.33 15.12
CA ILE A 362 -1.81 11.95 15.60
C ILE A 362 -2.12 13.07 16.59
N ARG A 363 -3.08 13.96 16.26
CA ARG A 363 -3.56 15.02 17.17
C ARG A 363 -4.02 14.44 18.51
N GLU A 364 -4.88 13.42 18.52
CA GLU A 364 -5.35 12.82 19.77
C GLU A 364 -4.17 12.30 20.63
N CYS A 365 -3.18 11.68 20.00
CA CYS A 365 -2.01 11.16 20.70
C CYS A 365 -1.09 12.26 21.23
N GLU A 366 -0.78 13.27 20.41
CA GLU A 366 0.09 14.40 20.78
C GLU A 366 -0.54 15.30 21.85
N GLU A 367 -1.87 15.45 21.84
CA GLU A 367 -2.61 16.22 22.85
C GLU A 367 -2.96 15.39 24.11
N GLY A 368 -2.36 14.21 24.27
CA GLY A 368 -2.46 13.39 25.48
C GLY A 368 -3.81 12.70 25.68
N ARG A 369 -4.61 12.56 24.62
CA ARG A 369 -5.88 11.83 24.62
C ARG A 369 -5.77 10.41 24.07
N GLY A 370 -4.65 10.04 23.45
CA GLY A 370 -4.36 8.67 23.05
C GLY A 370 -4.07 7.73 24.22
N VAL A 371 -3.99 6.44 23.93
CA VAL A 371 -3.52 5.40 24.84
C VAL A 371 -2.01 5.29 24.72
N ARG A 372 -1.30 5.26 25.85
CA ARG A 372 0.15 5.07 25.89
C ARG A 372 0.49 3.69 26.41
N MET A 373 1.23 2.90 25.65
CA MET A 373 1.68 1.56 26.05
C MET A 373 2.98 1.62 26.87
N PRO A 374 3.28 0.60 27.69
CA PRO A 374 4.55 0.51 28.42
C PRO A 374 5.80 0.54 27.53
N THR A 375 5.65 0.14 26.26
CA THR A 375 6.70 0.20 25.23
C THR A 375 7.00 1.62 24.74
N GLY A 376 6.27 2.63 25.25
CA GLY A 376 6.40 4.03 24.84
C GLY A 376 5.54 4.41 23.64
N ARG A 377 5.03 3.42 22.89
CA ARG A 377 4.12 3.65 21.75
C ARG A 377 2.79 4.24 22.20
N VAL A 378 2.16 4.97 21.29
CA VAL A 378 0.84 5.57 21.49
C VAL A 378 -0.11 5.11 20.39
N GLY A 379 -1.40 5.18 20.66
CA GLY A 379 -2.42 4.84 19.69
C GLY A 379 -3.81 5.25 20.14
N VAL A 380 -4.78 4.96 19.29
CA VAL A 380 -6.23 5.07 19.57
C VAL A 380 -6.88 3.71 19.30
N TRP A 381 -8.10 3.55 19.78
CA TRP A 381 -8.86 2.33 19.56
C TRP A 381 -9.63 2.39 18.24
N LEU A 382 -9.64 1.26 17.53
CA LEU A 382 -10.63 0.93 16.53
C LEU A 382 -11.61 -0.06 17.15
N ASP A 383 -12.87 0.34 17.30
CA ASP A 383 -13.92 -0.45 17.93
C ASP A 383 -14.44 -1.55 16.99
N THR A 384 -13.64 -2.59 16.77
CA THR A 384 -13.99 -3.75 15.94
C THR A 384 -15.23 -4.52 16.43
N PRO A 385 -15.47 -4.74 17.75
CA PRO A 385 -16.66 -5.44 18.23
C PRO A 385 -17.98 -4.73 17.88
N LEU A 386 -17.94 -3.43 17.56
CA LEU A 386 -19.14 -2.69 17.16
C LEU A 386 -19.81 -3.30 15.93
N LEU A 387 -19.05 -3.91 15.02
CA LEU A 387 -19.60 -4.57 13.84
C LEU A 387 -20.46 -5.78 14.22
N GLU A 388 -20.02 -6.57 15.21
CA GLU A 388 -20.82 -7.68 15.76
C GLU A 388 -22.14 -7.18 16.37
N VAL A 389 -22.09 -6.03 17.05
CA VAL A 389 -23.26 -5.41 17.69
C VAL A 389 -24.26 -4.86 16.66
N GLU A 390 -23.78 -4.20 15.61
CA GLU A 390 -24.63 -3.54 14.61
C GLU A 390 -25.14 -4.49 13.53
N GLN A 391 -24.36 -5.50 13.17
CA GLN A 391 -24.62 -6.36 12.00
C GLN A 391 -24.89 -7.82 12.38
N GLY A 392 -24.65 -8.20 13.64
CA GLY A 392 -24.93 -9.53 14.18
C GLY A 392 -23.67 -10.37 14.39
N GLU A 393 -23.80 -11.40 15.24
CA GLU A 393 -22.72 -12.31 15.60
C GLU A 393 -22.16 -13.07 14.38
N GLY A 394 -20.83 -13.11 14.27
CA GLY A 394 -20.09 -13.73 13.17
C GLY A 394 -19.75 -12.77 12.02
N THR A 395 -20.04 -11.48 12.15
CA THR A 395 -19.77 -10.49 11.09
C THR A 395 -18.28 -10.40 10.78
N LEU A 396 -17.41 -10.29 11.80
CA LEU A 396 -15.97 -10.20 11.58
C LEU A 396 -15.40 -11.51 11.04
N ASP A 397 -15.91 -12.66 11.47
CA ASP A 397 -15.50 -13.97 10.96
C ASP A 397 -15.83 -14.12 9.47
N LYS A 398 -16.96 -13.57 9.02
CA LYS A 398 -17.41 -13.61 7.62
C LYS A 398 -16.67 -12.59 6.74
N HIS A 399 -16.59 -11.34 7.18
CA HIS A 399 -16.11 -10.23 6.34
C HIS A 399 -14.60 -9.98 6.47
N PHE A 400 -14.01 -10.27 7.64
CA PHE A 400 -12.61 -10.01 7.95
C PHE A 400 -11.87 -11.25 8.52
N PRO A 401 -11.99 -12.42 7.87
CA PRO A 401 -11.40 -13.67 8.37
C PRO A 401 -9.87 -13.63 8.48
N ALA A 402 -9.16 -12.86 7.65
CA ALA A 402 -7.70 -12.69 7.81
C ALA A 402 -7.36 -11.97 9.10
N MET A 403 -8.05 -10.88 9.38
CA MET A 403 -7.77 -10.07 10.55
C MET A 403 -8.13 -10.82 11.85
N VAL A 404 -9.25 -11.55 11.88
CA VAL A 404 -9.59 -12.41 13.04
C VAL A 404 -8.48 -13.42 13.30
N ARG A 405 -8.00 -14.13 12.26
CA ARG A 405 -6.87 -15.07 12.39
C ARG A 405 -5.57 -14.38 12.81
N GLN A 406 -5.30 -13.20 12.28
CA GLN A 406 -4.08 -12.44 12.56
C GLN A 406 -3.97 -12.09 14.05
N TYR A 407 -5.05 -11.58 14.65
CA TYR A 407 -5.06 -11.21 16.07
C TYR A 407 -5.22 -12.42 17.00
N ALA A 408 -6.02 -13.42 16.63
CA ALA A 408 -6.21 -14.63 17.43
C ALA A 408 -4.90 -15.39 17.68
N ARG A 409 -3.97 -15.38 16.71
CA ARG A 409 -2.61 -15.97 16.87
C ARG A 409 -1.83 -15.40 18.05
N TYR A 410 -2.16 -14.19 18.48
CA TYR A 410 -1.51 -13.49 19.58
C TYR A 410 -2.45 -13.31 20.78
N GLY A 411 -3.51 -14.10 20.86
CA GLY A 411 -4.43 -14.13 22.00
C GLY A 411 -5.39 -12.94 22.10
N VAL A 412 -5.57 -12.17 21.02
CA VAL A 412 -6.53 -11.06 20.97
C VAL A 412 -7.76 -11.47 20.17
N ASP A 413 -8.94 -11.39 20.79
CA ASP A 413 -10.21 -11.68 20.17
C ASP A 413 -10.90 -10.38 19.74
N ILE A 414 -10.66 -9.95 18.49
CA ILE A 414 -11.15 -8.66 17.96
C ILE A 414 -12.68 -8.56 17.82
N ARG A 415 -13.38 -9.68 18.03
CA ARG A 415 -14.85 -9.75 18.13
C ARG A 415 -15.36 -9.25 19.48
N LYS A 416 -14.49 -9.23 20.49
CA LYS A 416 -14.81 -8.83 21.86
C LYS A 416 -14.07 -7.58 22.26
N ASP A 417 -12.80 -7.48 21.87
CA ASP A 417 -11.91 -6.40 22.26
C ASP A 417 -11.61 -5.46 21.07
N PRO A 418 -11.53 -4.14 21.31
CA PRO A 418 -11.10 -3.19 20.29
C PRO A 418 -9.61 -3.35 19.95
N VAL A 419 -9.23 -2.92 18.75
CA VAL A 419 -7.84 -2.99 18.29
C VAL A 419 -7.13 -1.66 18.52
N LEU A 420 -5.94 -1.69 19.12
CA LEU A 420 -5.12 -0.49 19.28
C LEU A 420 -4.34 -0.21 17.99
N ILE A 421 -4.52 0.99 17.44
CA ILE A 421 -3.97 1.40 16.16
C ILE A 421 -3.30 2.78 16.22
N TYR A 422 -2.42 3.02 15.24
CA TYR A 422 -1.77 4.31 14.98
C TYR A 422 -1.38 4.39 13.49
N PRO A 423 -1.22 5.59 12.91
CA PRO A 423 -0.83 5.75 11.52
C PRO A 423 0.52 5.13 11.12
#